data_AF-A0A397WB51-F1
#
_entry.id   AF-A0A397WB51-F1
#
_cell.length_a   1.000
_cell.length_b   1.000
_cell.length_c   1.000
_cell.angle_alpha   90.00
_cell.angle_beta   90.00
_cell.angle_gamma   90.00
#
_symmetry.space_group_name_H-M   'P 1'
#
loop_
_entity.id
_entity.type
_entity.pdbx_description
1 polymer ?
#
loop_
_entity_poly.entity_id
_entity_poly.type
_entity_poly.pdbx_seq_one_letter_code
_entity_poly.pdbx_strand_id
1 'polypeptide(L)'
;MTQLILFTEIENETCILLAQRKNPNKDFYLKLNGPGGKADHKKNENIDVCVIRECFEEAEIVLRNEKLLKILEETCYSTKEWRAEPCLQKEAKYIVTLAIYLHPLEEPPKHTEPHTLGPWNLYRMKDLLKHRNELVPILEENIELIDGKIKAYEQDVLDLPINAQKLEEIKIKMEKQPQRTQETFNFLNDIELEIPEEEVPEILDEQFPVLALNFGKLSSYEIQTLIKYKNSRIN
;
A
#
# COMPACT_ATOMS: atom_id res chain seq x y z
N MET A 1 -8.73 -7.30 5.81
CA MET A 1 -8.21 -7.69 4.48
C MET A 1 -7.95 -6.44 3.70
N THR A 2 -6.80 -6.37 3.07
CA THR A 2 -6.40 -5.24 2.23
C THR A 2 -6.27 -5.66 0.80
N GLN A 3 -6.51 -4.72 -0.11
CA GLN A 3 -6.21 -4.87 -1.50
C GLN A 3 -5.59 -3.57 -2.00
N LEU A 4 -4.33 -3.63 -2.42
CA LEU A 4 -3.65 -2.53 -3.08
C LEU A 4 -3.86 -2.64 -4.58
N ILE A 5 -4.12 -1.48 -5.20
CA ILE A 5 -4.09 -1.28 -6.64
C ILE A 5 -2.90 -0.40 -6.96
N LEU A 6 -1.90 -1.01 -7.59
CA LEU A 6 -0.79 -0.30 -8.19
C LEU A 6 -1.17 0.03 -9.63
N PHE A 7 -1.16 1.31 -9.99
CA PHE A 7 -1.61 1.76 -11.31
C PHE A 7 -0.59 2.63 -12.04
N THR A 8 -0.65 2.63 -13.36
CA THR A 8 0.17 3.50 -14.22
C THR A 8 -0.59 3.84 -15.50
N GLU A 9 -0.09 4.79 -16.28
CA GLU A 9 -0.64 5.14 -17.58
C GLU A 9 0.31 4.70 -18.69
N ILE A 10 -0.21 3.94 -19.65
CA ILE A 10 0.52 3.50 -20.83
C ILE A 10 -0.33 3.85 -22.04
N GLU A 11 0.23 4.59 -23.01
CA GLU A 11 -0.49 4.99 -24.24
C GLU A 11 -1.83 5.72 -23.95
N ASN A 12 -1.87 6.56 -22.90
CA ASN A 12 -3.08 7.23 -22.40
C ASN A 12 -4.18 6.28 -21.89
N GLU A 13 -3.83 5.04 -21.56
CA GLU A 13 -4.73 4.08 -20.94
C GLU A 13 -4.27 3.71 -19.54
N THR A 14 -5.20 3.79 -18.58
CA THR A 14 -4.99 3.33 -17.22
C THR A 14 -4.76 1.83 -17.21
N CYS A 15 -3.62 1.43 -16.65
CA CYS A 15 -3.24 0.04 -16.43
C CYS A 15 -3.07 -0.21 -14.94
N ILE A 16 -3.47 -1.40 -14.47
CA ILE A 16 -3.24 -1.82 -13.09
C ILE A 16 -2.40 -3.10 -13.06
N LEU A 17 -1.55 -3.20 -12.03
CA LEU A 17 -0.68 -4.33 -11.82
C LEU A 17 -1.42 -5.45 -11.07
N LEU A 18 -1.50 -6.63 -11.67
CA LEU A 18 -2.11 -7.82 -11.08
C LEU A 18 -1.22 -9.04 -11.28
N ALA A 19 -1.35 -10.01 -10.39
CA ALA A 19 -0.81 -11.35 -10.53
C ALA A 19 -1.96 -12.37 -10.44
N GLN A 20 -1.76 -13.55 -11.02
CA GLN A 20 -2.71 -14.65 -10.88
C GLN A 20 -2.37 -15.50 -9.66
N ARG A 21 -3.36 -15.82 -8.81
CA ARG A 21 -3.17 -16.76 -7.70
C ARG A 21 -3.01 -18.18 -8.25
N LYS A 22 -1.89 -18.83 -7.92
CA LYS A 22 -1.55 -20.17 -8.46
C LYS A 22 -1.43 -21.27 -7.43
N ASN A 23 -1.59 -20.97 -6.15
CA ASN A 23 -1.64 -21.98 -5.10
C ASN A 23 -3.08 -22.51 -4.95
N PRO A 24 -3.36 -23.80 -5.23
CA PRO A 24 -4.70 -24.37 -5.13
C PRO A 24 -5.25 -24.43 -3.70
N ASN A 25 -4.38 -24.32 -2.69
CA ASN A 25 -4.77 -24.31 -1.28
C ASN A 25 -5.12 -22.90 -0.77
N LYS A 26 -4.97 -21.87 -1.61
CA LYS A 26 -5.34 -20.50 -1.28
C LYS A 26 -6.71 -20.19 -1.88
N ASP A 27 -7.48 -19.38 -1.17
CA ASP A 27 -8.73 -18.85 -1.70
C ASP A 27 -8.51 -18.13 -3.02
N PHE A 28 -9.55 -18.18 -3.86
CA PHE A 28 -9.59 -17.56 -5.18
C PHE A 28 -8.49 -18.06 -6.13
N TYR A 29 -8.19 -19.35 -6.07
CA TYR A 29 -7.30 -20.02 -7.03
C TYR A 29 -7.65 -19.64 -8.49
N LEU A 30 -6.63 -19.32 -9.28
CA LEU A 30 -6.67 -18.83 -10.66
C LEU A 30 -7.28 -17.44 -10.88
N LYS A 31 -7.76 -16.75 -9.85
CA LYS A 31 -8.20 -15.35 -9.97
C LYS A 31 -7.00 -14.39 -9.97
N LEU A 32 -7.19 -13.25 -10.63
CA LEU A 32 -6.29 -12.11 -10.63
C LEU A 32 -6.46 -11.28 -9.35
N ASN A 33 -5.36 -10.93 -8.72
CA ASN A 33 -5.31 -10.05 -7.55
C ASN A 33 -4.15 -9.04 -7.67
N GLY A 34 -4.31 -7.88 -7.04
CA GLY A 34 -3.18 -7.02 -6.72
C GLY A 34 -2.53 -7.45 -5.40
N PRO A 35 -1.52 -6.71 -4.92
CA PRO A 35 -0.94 -6.99 -3.62
C PRO A 35 -1.95 -6.87 -2.49
N GLY A 36 -1.91 -7.75 -1.51
CA GLY A 36 -2.79 -7.62 -0.35
C GLY A 36 -3.06 -8.91 0.40
N GLY A 37 -3.54 -8.75 1.63
CA GLY A 37 -3.71 -9.89 2.51
C GLY A 37 -4.44 -9.56 3.80
N LYS A 38 -4.14 -10.34 4.82
CA LYS A 38 -4.85 -10.29 6.11
C LYS A 38 -3.98 -9.56 7.13
N ALA A 39 -4.60 -8.65 7.87
CA ALA A 39 -3.95 -8.03 9.01
C ALA A 39 -3.66 -9.06 10.11
N ASP A 40 -2.46 -9.01 10.69
CA ASP A 40 -2.06 -9.87 11.80
C ASP A 40 -2.63 -9.34 13.12
N HIS A 41 -3.78 -9.93 13.54
CA HIS A 41 -4.41 -9.60 14.81
C HIS A 41 -3.52 -9.87 16.03
N LYS A 42 -2.60 -10.85 15.98
CA LYS A 42 -1.71 -11.14 17.12
C LYS A 42 -0.71 -10.03 17.36
N LYS A 43 -0.41 -9.25 16.32
CA LYS A 43 0.49 -8.10 16.37
C LYS A 43 -0.25 -6.77 16.48
N ASN A 44 -1.58 -6.80 16.63
CA ASN A 44 -2.44 -5.61 16.62
C ASN A 44 -2.19 -4.74 15.37
N GLU A 45 -1.98 -5.38 14.21
CA GLU A 45 -1.66 -4.70 12.97
C GLU A 45 -2.86 -3.89 12.45
N ASN A 46 -2.67 -2.60 12.21
CA ASN A 46 -3.64 -1.75 11.52
C ASN A 46 -3.72 -2.14 10.03
N ILE A 47 -4.91 -2.05 9.45
CA ILE A 47 -5.18 -2.25 8.02
C ILE A 47 -4.29 -1.38 7.11
N ASP A 48 -3.92 -0.17 7.51
CA ASP A 48 -2.99 0.69 6.75
C ASP A 48 -1.56 0.10 6.74
N VAL A 49 -1.11 -0.47 7.87
CA VAL A 49 0.19 -1.13 7.98
C VAL A 49 0.21 -2.44 7.21
N CYS A 50 -0.90 -3.18 7.26
CA CYS A 50 -1.08 -4.43 6.54
C CYS A 50 -0.90 -4.25 5.03
N VAL A 51 -1.49 -3.21 4.41
CA VAL A 51 -1.34 -3.01 2.96
C VAL A 51 0.10 -2.71 2.55
N ILE A 52 0.84 -1.96 3.39
CA ILE A 52 2.27 -1.65 3.15
C ILE A 52 3.10 -2.93 3.26
N ARG A 53 2.88 -3.73 4.31
CA ARG A 53 3.60 -5.00 4.52
C ARG A 53 3.37 -5.97 3.37
N GLU A 54 2.11 -6.23 3.01
CA GLU A 54 1.76 -7.20 1.95
C GLU A 54 2.35 -6.76 0.59
N CYS A 55 2.32 -5.46 0.28
CA CYS A 55 2.95 -4.96 -0.95
C CYS A 55 4.46 -5.21 -0.99
N PHE A 56 5.14 -5.01 0.14
CA PHE A 56 6.56 -5.28 0.23
C PHE A 56 6.86 -6.78 0.17
N GLU A 57 6.09 -7.61 0.88
CA GLU A 57 6.26 -9.06 0.89
C GLU A 57 6.03 -9.69 -0.50
N GLU A 58 5.01 -9.27 -1.24
CA GLU A 58 4.63 -9.87 -2.52
C GLU A 58 5.32 -9.25 -3.74
N ALA A 59 5.71 -7.97 -3.67
CA ALA A 59 6.24 -7.20 -4.80
C ALA A 59 7.55 -6.45 -4.52
N GLU A 60 8.03 -6.41 -3.27
CA GLU A 60 9.22 -5.64 -2.83
C GLU A 60 9.16 -4.14 -3.19
N ILE A 61 7.95 -3.59 -3.28
CA ILE A 61 7.70 -2.16 -3.53
C ILE A 61 7.53 -1.45 -2.19
N VAL A 62 8.24 -0.32 -2.03
CA VAL A 62 8.09 0.58 -0.88
C VAL A 62 7.05 1.65 -1.23
N LEU A 63 5.95 1.68 -0.48
CA LEU A 63 4.89 2.66 -0.69
C LEU A 63 5.21 3.98 0.02
N ARG A 64 4.89 5.09 -0.64
CA ARG A 64 4.96 6.42 -0.05
C ARG A 64 3.62 6.76 0.58
N ASN A 65 3.63 7.03 1.88
CA ASN A 65 2.39 7.25 2.64
C ASN A 65 1.58 8.42 2.11
N GLU A 66 2.23 9.49 1.64
CA GLU A 66 1.57 10.67 1.06
C GLU A 66 0.87 10.40 -0.28
N LYS A 67 1.15 9.25 -0.90
CA LYS A 67 0.55 8.77 -2.15
C LYS A 67 -0.35 7.55 -1.94
N LEU A 68 -0.55 7.11 -0.70
CA LEU A 68 -1.40 5.96 -0.41
C LEU A 68 -2.83 6.47 -0.17
N LEU A 69 -3.71 6.23 -1.13
CA LEU A 69 -5.10 6.68 -1.06
C LEU A 69 -6.03 5.51 -0.72
N LYS A 70 -6.68 5.55 0.44
CA LYS A 70 -7.74 4.59 0.78
C LYS A 70 -9.05 5.02 0.12
N ILE A 71 -9.62 4.16 -0.71
CA ILE A 71 -10.83 4.48 -1.50
C ILE A 71 -12.07 3.70 -1.05
N LEU A 72 -11.88 2.63 -0.29
CA LEU A 72 -12.94 1.82 0.28
C LEU A 72 -12.48 1.30 1.63
N GLU A 73 -13.36 1.35 2.63
CA GLU A 73 -13.23 0.60 3.87
C GLU A 73 -14.63 0.20 4.34
N GLU A 74 -14.88 -1.11 4.40
CA GLU A 74 -16.17 -1.64 4.82
C GLU A 74 -15.96 -2.74 5.84
N THR A 75 -16.74 -2.70 6.92
CA THR A 75 -16.72 -3.74 7.95
C THR A 75 -18.08 -4.41 8.01
N CYS A 76 -18.10 -5.74 7.93
CA CYS A 76 -19.32 -6.51 8.06
C CYS A 76 -19.15 -7.76 8.93
N TYR A 77 -20.27 -8.25 9.45
CA TYR A 77 -20.35 -9.61 9.97
C TYR A 77 -20.29 -10.59 8.82
N SER A 78 -19.49 -11.65 8.95
CA SER A 78 -19.42 -12.69 7.94
C SER A 78 -19.32 -14.10 8.52
N THR A 79 -19.81 -15.06 7.74
CA THR A 79 -19.61 -16.49 7.98
C THR A 79 -18.27 -16.99 7.46
N LYS A 80 -17.60 -16.20 6.60
CA LYS A 80 -16.30 -16.50 5.98
C LYS A 80 -15.27 -15.45 6.35
N GLU A 81 -14.01 -15.85 6.44
CA GLU A 81 -12.92 -14.96 6.85
C GLU A 81 -12.45 -14.03 5.71
N TRP A 82 -12.54 -14.49 4.46
CA TRP A 82 -11.89 -13.85 3.29
C TRP A 82 -12.85 -13.08 2.38
N ARG A 83 -14.13 -13.01 2.74
CA ARG A 83 -15.15 -12.29 1.99
C ARG A 83 -16.01 -11.51 2.96
N ALA A 84 -16.26 -10.24 2.65
CA ALA A 84 -17.35 -9.49 3.30
C ALA A 84 -18.69 -9.92 2.70
N GLU A 85 -19.05 -11.20 2.83
CA GLU A 85 -20.41 -11.65 2.57
C GLU A 85 -21.24 -11.35 3.84
N PRO A 86 -22.10 -10.31 3.84
CA PRO A 86 -22.77 -9.87 5.06
C PRO A 86 -23.74 -10.95 5.56
N CYS A 87 -23.73 -11.22 6.86
CA CYS A 87 -24.70 -12.09 7.52
C CYS A 87 -25.30 -11.44 8.77
N LEU A 88 -26.31 -12.08 9.35
CA LEU A 88 -26.83 -11.67 10.64
C LEU A 88 -25.75 -11.89 11.72
N GLN A 89 -25.64 -10.98 12.68
CA GLN A 89 -24.63 -11.06 13.75
C GLN A 89 -24.64 -12.42 14.49
N LYS A 90 -25.82 -13.01 14.70
CA LYS A 90 -25.98 -14.33 15.35
C LYS A 90 -25.39 -15.50 14.54
N GLU A 91 -25.22 -15.33 13.24
CA GLU A 91 -24.64 -16.31 12.31
C GLU A 91 -23.15 -16.04 12.05
N ALA A 92 -22.66 -14.87 12.47
CA ALA A 92 -21.31 -14.41 12.19
C ALA A 92 -20.27 -15.28 12.91
N LYS A 93 -19.25 -15.70 12.16
CA LYS A 93 -18.03 -16.30 12.70
C LYS A 93 -16.88 -15.31 12.75
N TYR A 94 -16.94 -14.29 11.90
CA TYR A 94 -15.91 -13.29 11.70
C TYR A 94 -16.53 -11.89 11.62
N ILE A 95 -15.77 -10.90 12.05
CA ILE A 95 -15.97 -9.50 11.67
C ILE A 95 -14.86 -9.21 10.66
N VAL A 96 -15.25 -8.91 9.43
CA VAL A 96 -14.30 -8.72 8.32
C VAL A 96 -14.33 -7.27 7.92
N THR A 97 -13.17 -6.63 7.99
CA THR A 97 -12.94 -5.32 7.37
C THR A 97 -12.24 -5.55 6.02
N LEU A 98 -12.82 -5.06 4.93
CA LEU A 98 -12.20 -4.96 3.62
C LEU A 98 -11.78 -3.52 3.37
N ALA A 99 -10.57 -3.31 2.87
CA ALA A 99 -10.13 -2.00 2.41
C ALA A 99 -9.41 -2.09 1.06
N ILE A 100 -9.65 -1.09 0.21
CA ILE A 100 -8.98 -0.93 -1.08
C ILE A 100 -8.16 0.35 -1.05
N TYR A 101 -6.91 0.24 -1.47
CA TYR A 101 -5.97 1.36 -1.57
C TYR A 101 -5.50 1.54 -3.01
N LEU A 102 -5.23 2.77 -3.39
CA LEU A 102 -4.57 3.14 -4.63
C LEU A 102 -3.18 3.69 -4.33
N HIS A 103 -2.22 3.36 -5.18
CA HIS A 103 -0.91 4.00 -5.22
C HIS A 103 -0.35 3.92 -6.65
N PRO A 104 0.29 4.98 -7.18
CA PRO A 104 0.92 4.92 -8.49
C PRO A 104 2.05 3.89 -8.48
N LEU A 105 2.26 3.18 -9.59
CA LEU A 105 3.37 2.26 -9.74
C LEU A 105 4.63 3.06 -10.09
N GLU A 106 5.48 3.27 -9.09
CA GLU A 106 6.69 4.11 -9.24
C GLU A 106 7.96 3.30 -9.46
N GLU A 107 7.94 2.02 -9.09
CA GLU A 107 9.05 1.09 -9.20
C GLU A 107 8.57 -0.24 -9.78
N PRO A 108 9.41 -0.97 -10.54
CA PRO A 108 9.04 -2.26 -11.09
C PRO A 108 8.88 -3.31 -9.98
N PRO A 109 7.82 -4.15 -10.03
CA PRO A 109 7.61 -5.17 -9.03
C PRO A 109 8.61 -6.31 -9.17
N LYS A 110 8.99 -6.91 -8.05
CA LYS A 110 9.71 -8.19 -8.03
C LYS A 110 8.76 -9.35 -7.78
N HIS A 111 9.19 -10.55 -8.14
CA HIS A 111 8.41 -11.77 -7.95
C HIS A 111 8.95 -12.57 -6.76
N THR A 112 8.63 -12.11 -5.55
CA THR A 112 9.18 -12.64 -4.29
C THR A 112 8.44 -13.88 -3.78
N GLU A 113 7.16 -14.04 -4.13
CA GLU A 113 6.38 -15.23 -3.79
C GLU A 113 5.95 -16.11 -5.00
N PRO A 114 6.90 -16.73 -5.71
CA PRO A 114 6.63 -17.54 -6.90
C PRO A 114 5.98 -18.89 -6.59
N HIS A 115 5.49 -19.13 -5.38
CA HIS A 115 4.75 -20.33 -5.01
C HIS A 115 3.26 -20.02 -4.73
N THR A 116 2.91 -18.76 -4.48
CA THR A 116 1.54 -18.29 -4.24
C THR A 116 0.98 -17.53 -5.43
N LEU A 117 1.82 -16.70 -6.07
CA LEU A 117 1.45 -15.80 -7.15
C LEU A 117 2.18 -16.12 -8.46
N GLY A 118 1.47 -15.93 -9.58
CA GLY A 118 2.04 -15.84 -10.92
C GLY A 118 2.89 -14.59 -11.10
N PRO A 119 3.50 -14.39 -12.27
CA PRO A 119 4.21 -13.15 -12.56
C PRO A 119 3.26 -11.95 -12.53
N TRP A 120 3.79 -10.79 -12.15
CA TRP A 120 3.10 -9.51 -12.23
C TRP A 120 2.93 -9.08 -13.69
N ASN A 121 1.71 -8.69 -14.06
CA ASN A 121 1.39 -8.18 -15.38
C ASN A 121 0.55 -6.91 -15.26
N LEU A 122 0.72 -6.00 -16.23
CA LEU A 122 -0.12 -4.81 -16.35
C LEU A 122 -1.34 -5.14 -17.21
N TYR A 123 -2.51 -4.85 -16.68
CA TYR A 123 -3.79 -5.04 -17.35
C TYR A 123 -4.44 -3.70 -17.60
N ARG A 124 -4.86 -3.46 -18.85
CA ARG A 124 -5.62 -2.27 -19.23
C ARG A 124 -6.99 -2.32 -18.57
N MET A 125 -7.39 -1.22 -17.94
CA MET A 125 -8.65 -1.15 -17.20
C MET A 125 -9.86 -1.50 -18.08
N LYS A 126 -9.86 -1.04 -19.34
CA LYS A 126 -10.92 -1.33 -20.33
C LYS A 126 -11.13 -2.83 -20.59
N ASP A 127 -10.08 -3.63 -20.45
CA ASP A 127 -10.13 -5.07 -20.68
C ASP A 127 -10.60 -5.78 -19.40
N LEU A 128 -10.14 -5.34 -18.23
CA LEU A 128 -10.63 -5.84 -16.95
C LEU A 128 -12.13 -5.61 -16.74
N LEU A 129 -12.67 -4.49 -17.20
CA LEU A 129 -14.11 -4.23 -17.17
C LEU A 129 -14.93 -5.28 -17.96
N LYS A 130 -14.34 -5.85 -19.01
CA LYS A 130 -14.97 -6.92 -19.82
C LYS A 130 -14.79 -8.31 -19.20
N HIS A 131 -13.69 -8.50 -18.46
CA HIS A 131 -13.27 -9.78 -17.88
C HIS A 131 -13.31 -9.76 -16.34
N ARG A 132 -14.28 -9.06 -15.75
CA ARG A 132 -14.39 -8.87 -14.28
C ARG A 132 -14.44 -10.18 -13.50
N ASN A 133 -15.00 -11.23 -14.11
CA ASN A 133 -15.12 -12.56 -13.53
C ASN A 133 -13.77 -13.27 -13.37
N GLU A 134 -12.67 -12.72 -13.88
CA GLU A 134 -11.31 -13.23 -13.65
C GLU A 134 -10.67 -12.62 -12.40
N LEU A 135 -11.25 -11.55 -11.85
CA LEU A 135 -10.77 -10.88 -10.66
C LEU A 135 -11.19 -11.63 -9.37
N VAL A 136 -10.48 -11.38 -8.28
CA VAL A 136 -10.96 -11.71 -6.92
C VAL A 136 -12.22 -10.90 -6.60
N PRO A 137 -13.18 -11.39 -5.77
CA PRO A 137 -14.47 -10.73 -5.59
C PRO A 137 -14.40 -9.26 -5.18
N ILE A 138 -13.47 -8.89 -4.28
CA ILE A 138 -13.29 -7.49 -3.87
C ILE A 138 -12.95 -6.58 -5.05
N LEU A 139 -12.21 -7.08 -6.04
CA LEU A 139 -11.89 -6.33 -7.26
C LEU A 139 -13.03 -6.43 -8.28
N GLU A 140 -13.63 -7.61 -8.46
CA GLU A 140 -14.76 -7.83 -9.36
C GLU A 140 -15.93 -6.88 -9.05
N GLU A 141 -16.26 -6.73 -7.77
CA GLU A 141 -17.38 -5.91 -7.29
C GLU A 141 -17.08 -4.40 -7.33
N ASN A 142 -15.80 -4.01 -7.27
CA ASN A 142 -15.38 -2.61 -7.11
C ASN A 142 -14.58 -2.05 -8.29
N ILE A 143 -14.46 -2.78 -9.42
CA ILE A 143 -13.59 -2.37 -10.53
C ILE A 143 -13.98 -1.01 -11.14
N GLU A 144 -15.28 -0.69 -11.20
CA GLU A 144 -15.76 0.60 -11.69
C GLU A 144 -15.43 1.75 -10.72
N LEU A 145 -15.57 1.50 -9.41
CA LEU A 145 -15.14 2.43 -8.37
C LEU A 145 -13.63 2.69 -8.46
N ILE A 146 -12.84 1.63 -8.63
CA ILE A 146 -11.38 1.71 -8.79
C ILE A 146 -11.02 2.55 -10.02
N ASP A 147 -11.63 2.29 -11.18
CA ASP A 147 -11.40 3.07 -12.41
C ASP A 147 -11.71 4.56 -12.21
N GLY A 148 -12.88 4.86 -11.63
CA GLY A 148 -13.26 6.25 -11.32
C GLY A 148 -12.28 6.93 -10.36
N LYS A 149 -11.83 6.20 -9.33
CA LYS A 149 -10.92 6.74 -8.31
C LYS A 149 -9.49 6.90 -8.81
N ILE A 150 -9.02 6.06 -9.74
CA ILE A 150 -7.72 6.29 -10.39
C ILE A 150 -7.76 7.57 -11.24
N LYS A 151 -8.85 7.80 -11.98
CA LYS A 151 -9.01 9.03 -12.78
C LYS A 151 -9.09 10.31 -11.95
N ALA A 152 -9.61 10.21 -10.73
CA ALA A 152 -9.68 11.31 -9.78
C ALA A 152 -8.48 11.39 -8.83
N TYR A 153 -7.50 10.47 -8.94
CA TYR A 153 -6.49 10.22 -7.93
C TYR A 153 -5.67 11.47 -7.57
N GLU A 154 -5.21 12.22 -8.58
CA GLU A 154 -4.39 13.42 -8.34
C GLU A 154 -5.14 14.44 -7.47
N GLN A 155 -6.42 14.66 -7.76
CA GLN A 155 -7.26 15.58 -6.99
C GLN A 155 -7.55 15.01 -5.59
N ASP A 156 -7.93 13.73 -5.50
CA ASP A 156 -8.26 13.07 -4.24
C ASP A 156 -7.08 13.07 -3.24
N VAL A 157 -5.84 12.93 -3.74
CA VAL A 157 -4.63 13.03 -2.89
C VAL A 157 -4.39 14.46 -2.42
N LEU A 158 -4.59 15.47 -3.27
CA LEU A 158 -4.46 16.88 -2.87
C LEU A 158 -5.45 17.28 -1.78
N ASP A 159 -6.64 16.68 -1.78
CA ASP A 159 -7.70 16.95 -0.82
C ASP A 159 -7.51 16.20 0.53
N LEU A 160 -6.50 15.35 0.67
CA LEU A 160 -6.19 14.73 1.95
C LEU A 160 -5.81 15.79 2.99
N PRO A 161 -6.30 15.69 4.24
CA PRO A 161 -6.14 16.74 5.26
C PRO A 161 -4.67 17.06 5.61
N ILE A 162 -3.75 16.13 5.37
CA ILE A 162 -2.30 16.33 5.52
C ILE A 162 -1.76 17.37 4.50
N ASN A 163 -2.33 17.41 3.30
CA ASN A 163 -1.86 18.30 2.23
C ASN A 163 -2.39 19.72 2.40
N ALA A 164 -3.60 19.94 2.92
CA ALA A 164 -4.12 21.30 3.13
C ALA A 164 -3.30 22.10 4.16
N GLN A 165 -2.90 21.49 5.28
CA GLN A 165 -2.04 22.14 6.28
C GLN A 165 -0.61 22.39 5.76
N LYS A 166 -0.01 21.41 5.08
CA LYS A 166 1.32 21.58 4.44
C LYS A 166 1.30 22.64 3.33
N LEU A 167 0.22 22.75 2.55
CA LEU A 167 0.10 23.76 1.50
C LEU A 167 0.00 25.17 2.10
N GLU A 168 -0.72 25.32 3.22
CA GLU A 168 -0.82 26.58 3.95
C GLU A 168 0.52 26.97 4.59
N GLU A 169 1.26 26.00 5.16
CA GLU A 169 2.62 26.21 5.68
C GLU A 169 3.62 26.59 4.57
N ILE A 170 3.53 25.95 3.40
CA ILE A 170 4.34 26.28 2.23
C ILE A 170 3.99 27.69 1.73
N LYS A 171 2.70 28.07 1.65
CA LYS A 171 2.28 29.42 1.28
C LYS A 171 2.81 30.47 2.26
N ILE A 172 2.69 30.24 3.56
CA ILE A 172 3.19 31.14 4.61
C ILE A 172 4.73 31.26 4.56
N LYS A 173 5.44 30.17 4.23
CA LYS A 173 6.90 30.18 4.02
C LYS A 173 7.31 30.91 2.73
N MET A 174 6.53 30.79 1.66
CA MET A 174 6.76 31.48 0.38
C MET A 174 6.49 32.98 0.44
N GLU A 175 5.52 33.44 1.24
CA GLU A 175 5.23 34.87 1.43
C GLU A 175 6.29 35.60 2.28
N LYS A 176 7.10 34.86 3.05
CA LYS A 176 8.08 35.43 3.99
C LYS A 176 9.54 35.40 3.51
N GLN A 177 9.86 34.81 2.36
CA GLN A 177 11.25 34.77 1.87
C GLN A 177 11.51 35.81 0.75
N PRO A 178 12.60 36.61 0.85
CA PRO A 178 13.11 37.35 -0.30
C PRO A 178 13.73 36.35 -1.29
N GLN A 179 13.52 36.62 -2.59
CA GLN A 179 14.04 35.83 -3.72
C GLN A 179 15.50 35.42 -3.50
N ARG A 180 15.74 34.11 -3.34
CA ARG A 180 17.07 33.51 -3.39
C ARG A 180 17.11 32.41 -4.45
N THR A 181 18.12 32.50 -5.28
CA THR A 181 18.41 31.71 -6.48
C THR A 181 18.58 30.22 -6.17
N GLN A 182 17.87 29.39 -6.94
CA GLN A 182 18.24 28.07 -7.44
C GLN A 182 19.24 27.23 -6.59
N GLU A 183 18.79 26.74 -5.45
CA GLU A 183 19.39 25.59 -4.76
C GLU A 183 18.32 24.49 -4.62
N THR A 184 18.72 23.26 -4.92
CA THR A 184 17.91 22.03 -4.92
C THR A 184 17.14 21.84 -3.61
N PHE A 185 15.80 21.88 -3.70
CA PHE A 185 14.90 21.51 -2.61
C PHE A 185 15.04 20.00 -2.30
N ASN A 186 15.77 19.66 -1.24
CA ASN A 186 15.83 18.31 -0.68
C ASN A 186 14.67 18.11 0.32
N PHE A 187 13.49 17.75 -0.21
CA PHE A 187 12.24 17.55 0.55
C PHE A 187 12.30 16.50 1.66
N LEU A 188 13.31 15.60 1.65
CA LEU A 188 13.45 14.53 2.64
C LEU A 188 13.95 15.00 4.01
N ASN A 189 14.59 16.18 4.09
CA ASN A 189 15.14 16.69 5.35
C ASN A 189 14.13 17.48 6.20
N ASP A 190 12.96 17.83 5.64
CA ASP A 190 11.96 18.68 6.31
C ASP A 190 10.79 17.89 6.92
N ILE A 191 10.88 16.55 6.95
CA ILE A 191 9.93 15.72 7.70
C ILE A 191 10.45 15.60 9.13
N GLU A 192 10.06 16.53 10.01
CA GLU A 192 10.10 16.29 11.45
C GLU A 192 9.13 15.14 11.77
N LEU A 193 9.69 13.93 11.84
CA LEU A 193 9.03 12.82 12.51
C LEU A 193 9.07 13.14 14.00
N GLU A 194 7.92 13.41 14.61
CA GLU A 194 7.79 13.53 16.07
C GLU A 194 8.10 12.19 16.75
N ILE A 195 9.39 11.86 16.87
CA ILE A 195 9.92 10.94 17.86
C ILE A 195 11.16 11.63 18.41
N PRO A 196 11.27 11.85 19.74
CA PRO A 196 12.48 12.43 20.31
C PRO A 196 13.70 11.61 19.85
N GLU A 197 14.72 12.29 19.33
CA GLU A 197 15.96 11.69 18.80
C GLU A 197 16.70 10.80 19.83
N GLU A 198 16.29 10.83 21.11
CA GLU A 198 16.94 10.14 22.22
C GLU A 198 16.62 8.64 22.32
N GLU A 199 15.73 8.07 21.51
CA GLU A 199 15.42 6.63 21.54
C GLU A 199 15.43 5.99 20.13
N VAL A 200 16.54 6.08 19.40
CA VAL A 200 16.80 5.17 18.28
C VAL A 200 18.08 4.38 18.59
N PRO A 201 18.02 3.09 18.96
CA PRO A 201 19.20 2.29 19.19
C PRO A 201 19.98 2.15 17.88
N GLU A 202 21.28 2.44 17.94
CA GLU A 202 22.20 2.18 16.84
C GLU A 202 22.20 0.67 16.51
N ILE A 203 21.77 0.32 15.31
CA ILE A 203 21.92 -1.04 14.79
C ILE A 203 23.40 -1.22 14.41
N LEU A 204 24.10 -2.13 15.10
CA LEU A 204 25.42 -2.58 14.69
C LEU A 204 25.33 -3.34 13.36
N ASP A 205 26.25 -3.09 12.43
CA ASP A 205 26.26 -3.65 11.06
C ASP A 205 25.95 -5.14 10.94
N GLU A 206 26.42 -5.90 11.92
CA GLU A 206 26.29 -7.35 11.99
C GLU A 206 24.85 -7.81 12.25
N GLN A 207 23.98 -6.93 12.77
CA GLN A 207 22.57 -7.22 13.08
C GLN A 207 21.65 -7.01 11.88
N PHE A 208 22.05 -6.18 10.92
CA PHE A 208 21.23 -5.82 9.75
C PHE A 208 20.77 -7.04 8.92
N PRO A 209 21.64 -8.02 8.58
CA PRO A 209 21.22 -9.18 7.81
C PRO A 209 20.21 -10.06 8.56
N VAL A 210 20.37 -10.18 9.89
CA VAL A 210 19.52 -11.03 10.74
C VAL A 210 18.12 -10.43 10.92
N LEU A 211 18.05 -9.09 11.04
CA LEU A 211 16.80 -8.35 11.13
C LEU A 211 16.08 -8.31 9.76
N ALA A 212 16.82 -8.09 8.66
CA ALA A 212 16.28 -8.15 7.31
C ALA A 212 15.71 -9.55 6.96
N LEU A 213 16.38 -10.64 7.40
CA LEU A 213 15.91 -12.02 7.22
C LEU A 213 14.68 -12.38 8.06
N ASN A 214 14.37 -11.60 9.10
CA ASN A 214 13.23 -11.83 9.99
C ASN A 214 12.23 -10.67 9.96
N PHE A 215 12.18 -9.89 8.87
CA PHE A 215 11.39 -8.66 8.76
C PHE A 215 9.91 -8.85 9.15
N GLY A 216 9.31 -9.98 8.77
CA GLY A 216 7.94 -10.34 9.13
C GLY A 216 7.72 -10.66 10.62
N LYS A 217 8.75 -10.59 11.49
CA LYS A 217 8.65 -10.71 12.95
C LYS A 217 8.99 -9.41 13.67
N LEU A 218 9.36 -8.37 12.94
CA LEU A 218 9.75 -7.08 13.49
C LEU A 218 8.53 -6.24 13.83
N SER A 219 8.66 -5.47 14.91
CA SER A 219 7.74 -4.40 15.25
C SER A 219 7.88 -3.23 14.27
N SER A 220 6.85 -2.36 14.21
CA SER A 220 6.88 -1.16 13.37
C SER A 220 8.08 -0.25 13.66
N TYR A 221 8.52 -0.21 14.92
CA TYR A 221 9.69 0.53 15.37
C TYR A 221 11.01 -0.04 14.79
N GLU A 222 11.17 -1.35 14.80
CA GLU A 222 12.35 -2.02 14.22
C GLU A 222 12.39 -1.91 12.69
N ILE A 223 11.24 -1.98 12.04
CA ILE A 223 11.10 -1.76 10.60
C ILE A 223 11.54 -0.34 10.20
N GLN A 224 11.08 0.68 10.93
CA GLN A 224 11.47 2.08 10.68
C GLN A 224 12.96 2.32 10.96
N THR A 225 13.52 1.63 11.95
CA THR A 225 14.95 1.70 12.28
C THR A 225 15.81 1.09 11.16
N LEU A 226 15.40 -0.04 10.57
CA LEU A 226 16.07 -0.64 9.42
C LEU A 226 16.02 0.24 8.17
N ILE A 227 14.88 0.89 7.91
CA ILE A 227 14.73 1.81 6.78
C ILE A 227 15.68 3.01 6.94
N LYS A 228 15.74 3.61 8.14
CA LYS A 228 16.69 4.70 8.44
C LYS A 228 18.15 4.26 8.25
N TYR A 229 18.52 3.10 8.77
CA TYR A 229 19.89 2.57 8.66
C TYR A 229 20.32 2.27 7.21
N LYS A 230 19.40 1.75 6.37
CA LYS A 230 19.70 1.53 4.95
C LYS A 230 19.98 2.85 4.23
N ASN A 231 19.19 3.88 4.53
CA ASN A 231 19.32 5.20 3.90
C ASN A 231 20.62 5.91 4.31
N SER A 232 21.14 5.70 5.52
CA SER A 232 22.41 6.29 5.97
C SER A 232 23.66 5.67 5.33
N ARG A 233 23.54 4.55 4.60
CA ARG A 233 24.64 3.88 3.88
C ARG A 233 24.64 4.08 2.37
N ILE A 234 23.63 4.77 1.84
CA ILE A 234 23.48 5.03 0.40
C ILE A 234 24.08 6.40 0.00
N ASN A 235 24.55 7.19 0.98
CA ASN A 235 25.42 8.35 0.77
C ASN A 235 26.90 7.97 0.95
#